data_AF-A0A315E9R3-F1
#
_entry.id   AF-A0A315E9R3-F1
#
_cell.length_a   1.000
_cell.length_b   1.000
_cell.length_c   1.000
_cell.angle_alpha   90.00
_cell.angle_beta   90.00
_cell.angle_gamma   90.00
#
_symmetry.space_group_name_H-M   'P 1'
#
loop_
_entity.id
_entity.type
_entity.pdbx_description
1 polymer ?
#
loop_
_entity_poly.entity_id
_entity_poly.type
_entity_poly.pdbx_seq_one_letter_code
_entity_poly.pdbx_strand_id
1 'polypeptide(L)'
;MFDPFGDFETKGYLQNYEGVKDFKELKVLEHTFFEANLEDAFDYLGRIKAPLEYKHFLHVHQILFCDFYPWAGKDRHQLGVANLVDKGNVQFEEAQRAQQAVEWGLSIGNDPTKMTAKPGVVMGIFAWGHPFLEGNGRTMLVVHTELCARANFSIDWPNSTKNDYLQKLTDELRTPDKGALDSYLKPLMQKLPARKYWVEQIKSIPGIDGANTEDDNMSYASDDPLARKRYEEASELRKRSLDI
;
A
#
# COMPACT_ATOMS: atom_id res chain seq x y z
N MET A 1 18.07 -4.71 11.08
CA MET A 1 17.36 -5.58 10.12
C MET A 1 15.99 -5.87 10.68
N PHE A 2 14.95 -5.74 9.88
CA PHE A 2 13.60 -6.13 10.28
C PHE A 2 13.45 -7.64 10.16
N ASP A 3 13.22 -8.31 11.29
CA ASP A 3 12.99 -9.76 11.35
C ASP A 3 11.86 -10.06 12.34
N PRO A 4 10.59 -9.84 11.92
CA PRO A 4 9.44 -10.00 12.81
C PRO A 4 9.15 -11.46 13.18
N PHE A 5 9.74 -12.42 12.47
CA PHE A 5 9.58 -13.85 12.71
C PHE A 5 10.74 -14.45 13.52
N GLY A 6 11.88 -13.76 13.59
CA GLY A 6 13.06 -14.21 14.31
C GLY A 6 13.79 -15.38 13.63
N ASP A 7 13.54 -15.60 12.35
CA ASP A 7 14.04 -16.76 11.60
C ASP A 7 14.78 -16.40 10.32
N PHE A 8 15.21 -15.12 10.19
CA PHE A 8 15.95 -14.60 9.03
C PHE A 8 17.07 -15.53 8.56
N GLU A 9 17.86 -16.08 9.50
CA GLU A 9 18.99 -16.92 9.15
C GLU A 9 18.60 -18.24 8.47
N THR A 10 17.39 -18.73 8.72
CA THR A 10 16.92 -20.03 8.20
C THR A 10 15.88 -19.90 7.09
N LYS A 11 15.14 -18.78 7.04
CA LYS A 11 14.03 -18.55 6.11
C LYS A 11 14.23 -17.35 5.18
N GLY A 12 15.34 -16.64 5.29
CA GLY A 12 15.60 -15.43 4.53
C GLY A 12 14.79 -14.24 5.04
N TYR A 13 14.84 -13.12 4.31
CA TYR A 13 14.06 -11.93 4.65
C TYR A 13 12.57 -12.20 4.52
N LEU A 14 11.81 -11.94 5.61
CA LEU A 14 10.36 -12.11 5.70
C LEU A 14 9.84 -13.47 5.24
N GLN A 15 10.57 -14.55 5.52
CA GLN A 15 10.18 -15.93 5.19
C GLN A 15 9.82 -16.13 3.71
N ASN A 16 10.69 -15.79 2.76
CA ASN A 16 10.41 -16.05 1.34
C ASN A 16 10.74 -17.50 0.93
N TYR A 17 10.08 -18.02 -0.12
CA TYR A 17 10.26 -19.41 -0.57
C TYR A 17 11.70 -19.76 -0.97
N GLU A 18 12.43 -18.79 -1.51
CA GLU A 18 13.79 -18.93 -2.02
C GLU A 18 14.86 -18.78 -0.92
N GLY A 19 14.47 -18.43 0.32
CA GLY A 19 15.40 -18.19 1.42
C GLY A 19 16.36 -17.01 1.19
N VAL A 20 16.01 -16.08 0.30
CA VAL A 20 16.83 -14.94 -0.11
C VAL A 20 17.05 -13.99 1.05
N LYS A 21 18.30 -13.58 1.23
CA LYS A 21 18.76 -12.64 2.28
C LYS A 21 19.31 -11.33 1.72
N ASP A 22 19.83 -11.36 0.49
CA ASP A 22 20.38 -10.17 -0.16
C ASP A 22 19.24 -9.27 -0.64
N PHE A 23 19.26 -7.99 -0.25
CA PHE A 23 18.19 -7.05 -0.55
C PHE A 23 18.10 -6.70 -2.04
N LYS A 24 19.22 -6.72 -2.79
CA LYS A 24 19.19 -6.40 -4.22
C LYS A 24 18.52 -7.55 -4.98
N GLU A 25 18.92 -8.78 -4.68
CA GLU A 25 18.29 -9.98 -5.22
C GLU A 25 16.79 -10.05 -4.87
N LEU A 26 16.46 -9.76 -3.62
CA LEU A 26 15.07 -9.73 -3.15
C LEU A 26 14.22 -8.75 -3.96
N LYS A 27 14.69 -7.51 -4.16
CA LYS A 27 13.93 -6.51 -4.91
C LYS A 27 13.71 -6.92 -6.37
N VAL A 28 14.70 -7.55 -7.00
CA VAL A 28 14.56 -8.07 -8.37
C VAL A 28 13.50 -9.17 -8.44
N LEU A 29 13.53 -10.14 -7.52
CA LEU A 29 12.56 -11.24 -7.50
C LEU A 29 11.15 -10.74 -7.17
N GLU A 30 11.01 -9.93 -6.13
CA GLU A 30 9.73 -9.32 -5.75
C GLU A 30 9.09 -8.52 -6.90
N HIS A 31 9.91 -7.77 -7.64
CA HIS A 31 9.43 -7.00 -8.78
C HIS A 31 9.00 -7.91 -9.92
N THR A 32 9.79 -8.93 -10.24
CA THR A 32 9.50 -9.89 -11.31
C THR A 32 8.16 -10.61 -11.08
N PHE A 33 7.93 -11.12 -9.86
CA PHE A 33 6.67 -11.79 -9.52
C PHE A 33 5.49 -10.81 -9.51
N PHE A 34 5.68 -9.60 -9.00
CA PHE A 34 4.64 -8.56 -9.05
C PHE A 34 4.21 -8.26 -10.49
N GLU A 35 5.16 -8.08 -11.42
CA GLU A 35 4.83 -7.77 -12.81
C GLU A 35 4.16 -8.93 -13.56
N ALA A 36 4.54 -10.17 -13.22
CA ALA A 36 3.95 -11.38 -13.81
C ALA A 36 2.48 -11.55 -13.39
N ASN A 37 2.16 -11.20 -12.14
CA ASN A 37 0.82 -11.42 -11.55
C ASN A 37 -0.12 -10.20 -11.65
N LEU A 38 0.34 -9.10 -12.25
CA LEU A 38 -0.43 -7.85 -12.30
C LEU A 38 -1.71 -7.96 -13.14
N GLU A 39 -1.65 -8.68 -14.26
CA GLU A 39 -2.82 -8.91 -15.11
C GLU A 39 -3.89 -9.73 -14.37
N ASP A 40 -3.49 -10.81 -13.70
CA ASP A 40 -4.38 -11.66 -12.90
C ASP A 40 -5.05 -10.89 -11.77
N ALA A 41 -4.33 -9.98 -11.12
CA ALA A 41 -4.88 -9.14 -10.05
C ALA A 41 -5.98 -8.20 -10.57
N PHE A 42 -5.78 -7.58 -11.74
CA PHE A 42 -6.82 -6.76 -12.37
C PHE A 42 -7.99 -7.61 -12.84
N ASP A 43 -7.74 -8.77 -13.44
CA ASP A 43 -8.75 -9.71 -13.90
C ASP A 43 -9.65 -10.23 -12.80
N TYR A 44 -9.06 -10.55 -11.65
CA TYR A 44 -9.81 -10.82 -10.44
C TYR A 44 -10.75 -9.65 -10.07
N LEU A 45 -10.22 -8.44 -9.96
CA LEU A 45 -11.00 -7.26 -9.57
C LEU A 45 -12.14 -6.94 -10.55
N GLY A 46 -11.89 -7.06 -11.86
CA GLY A 46 -12.87 -6.78 -12.91
C GLY A 46 -14.07 -7.73 -12.95
N ARG A 47 -13.92 -8.93 -12.37
CA ARG A 47 -15.01 -9.91 -12.24
C ARG A 47 -15.95 -9.57 -11.08
N ILE A 48 -15.49 -8.83 -10.08
CA ILE A 48 -16.29 -8.45 -8.91
C ILE A 48 -17.24 -7.32 -9.29
N LYS A 49 -18.55 -7.56 -9.28
CA LYS A 49 -19.58 -6.53 -9.56
C LYS A 49 -20.10 -5.80 -8.33
N ALA A 50 -19.94 -6.41 -7.16
CA ALA A 50 -20.28 -5.81 -5.88
C ALA A 50 -19.21 -4.77 -5.44
N PRO A 51 -19.51 -3.94 -4.44
CA PRO A 51 -18.49 -3.12 -3.77
C PRO A 51 -17.29 -3.97 -3.32
N LEU A 52 -16.08 -3.40 -3.43
CA LEU A 52 -14.87 -4.02 -2.92
C LEU A 52 -14.89 -4.05 -1.38
N GLU A 53 -14.30 -5.08 -0.80
CA GLU A 53 -14.32 -5.44 0.61
C GLU A 53 -12.89 -5.81 1.00
N TYR A 54 -12.58 -5.86 2.30
CA TYR A 54 -11.22 -6.15 2.77
C TYR A 54 -10.66 -7.49 2.24
N LYS A 55 -11.52 -8.52 2.12
CA LYS A 55 -11.14 -9.80 1.51
C LYS A 55 -10.60 -9.68 0.09
N HIS A 56 -11.10 -8.71 -0.70
CA HIS A 56 -10.62 -8.45 -2.05
C HIS A 56 -9.23 -7.78 -2.01
N PHE A 57 -8.98 -6.91 -1.02
CA PHE A 57 -7.67 -6.30 -0.78
C PHE A 57 -6.61 -7.35 -0.41
N LEU A 58 -6.95 -8.27 0.50
CA LEU A 58 -6.11 -9.42 0.86
C LEU A 58 -5.86 -10.32 -0.34
N HIS A 59 -6.88 -10.61 -1.14
CA HIS A 59 -6.71 -11.50 -2.30
C HIS A 59 -5.88 -10.87 -3.42
N VAL A 60 -5.96 -9.55 -3.63
CA VAL A 60 -5.04 -8.84 -4.54
C VAL A 60 -3.60 -9.01 -4.07
N HIS A 61 -3.32 -8.80 -2.77
CA HIS A 61 -1.99 -9.05 -2.24
C HIS A 61 -1.58 -10.52 -2.42
N GLN A 62 -2.49 -11.46 -2.23
CA GLN A 62 -2.22 -12.87 -2.47
C GLN A 62 -1.76 -13.10 -3.91
N ILE A 63 -2.53 -12.65 -4.89
CA ILE A 63 -2.20 -12.81 -6.32
C ILE A 63 -0.83 -12.19 -6.63
N LEU A 64 -0.57 -10.97 -6.17
CA LEU A 64 0.66 -10.26 -6.50
C LEU A 64 1.93 -10.91 -5.93
N PHE A 65 1.83 -11.68 -4.83
CA PHE A 65 2.99 -12.11 -4.04
C PHE A 65 3.02 -13.59 -3.70
N CYS A 66 2.05 -14.40 -4.14
CA CYS A 66 1.94 -15.82 -3.77
C CYS A 66 3.11 -16.67 -4.25
N ASP A 67 3.85 -16.24 -5.28
CA ASP A 67 5.01 -16.98 -5.77
C ASP A 67 6.27 -16.72 -4.95
N PHE A 68 6.28 -15.67 -4.11
CA PHE A 68 7.46 -15.27 -3.34
C PHE A 68 7.28 -15.40 -1.83
N TYR A 69 6.13 -14.98 -1.31
CA TYR A 69 5.83 -15.01 0.12
C TYR A 69 4.78 -16.06 0.47
N PRO A 70 5.05 -17.01 1.38
CA PRO A 70 4.10 -18.00 1.85
C PRO A 70 2.95 -17.41 2.67
N TRP A 71 3.12 -16.18 3.15
CA TRP A 71 2.09 -15.42 3.85
C TRP A 71 1.30 -14.47 2.94
N ALA A 72 1.51 -14.49 1.62
CA ALA A 72 0.78 -13.62 0.70
C ALA A 72 -0.74 -13.71 0.92
N GLY A 73 -1.37 -12.54 1.12
CA GLY A 73 -2.80 -12.43 1.45
C GLY A 73 -3.12 -12.53 2.94
N LYS A 74 -2.12 -12.61 3.81
CA LYS A 74 -2.28 -12.49 5.27
C LYS A 74 -1.75 -11.15 5.75
N ASP A 75 -2.53 -10.45 6.57
CA ASP A 75 -2.08 -9.22 7.21
C ASP A 75 -1.25 -9.47 8.47
N ARG A 76 -0.59 -8.42 8.98
CA ARG A 76 0.25 -8.46 10.18
C ARG A 76 -0.50 -8.98 11.42
N HIS A 77 -1.80 -8.71 11.50
CA HIS A 77 -2.61 -9.16 12.63
C HIS A 77 -2.83 -10.68 12.59
N GLN A 78 -3.17 -11.22 11.43
CA GLN A 78 -3.32 -12.66 11.20
C GLN A 78 -2.00 -13.42 11.39
N LEU A 79 -0.87 -12.77 11.08
CA LEU A 79 0.47 -13.33 11.30
C LEU A 79 0.92 -13.22 12.77
N GLY A 80 0.28 -12.36 13.56
CA GLY A 80 0.63 -12.15 14.97
C GLY A 80 1.98 -11.45 15.18
N VAL A 81 2.48 -10.72 14.19
CA VAL A 81 3.80 -10.08 14.22
C VAL A 81 3.72 -8.61 13.80
N ALA A 82 4.78 -7.86 14.10
CA ALA A 82 4.93 -6.46 13.69
C ALA A 82 3.70 -5.60 14.02
N ASN A 83 3.22 -5.62 15.27
CA ASN A 83 1.97 -4.93 15.65
C ASN A 83 2.00 -3.42 15.36
N LEU A 84 3.15 -2.78 15.58
CA LEU A 84 3.41 -1.38 15.26
C LEU A 84 4.55 -1.31 14.24
N VAL A 85 4.38 -0.47 13.22
CA VAL A 85 5.32 -0.33 12.12
C VAL A 85 5.43 1.15 11.72
N ASP A 86 6.67 1.61 11.50
CA ASP A 86 6.97 2.96 11.05
C ASP A 86 7.97 3.01 9.88
N LYS A 87 7.88 4.09 9.11
CA LYS A 87 8.85 4.39 8.05
C LYS A 87 9.28 5.84 8.17
N GLY A 88 10.54 6.04 8.55
CA GLY A 88 11.08 7.37 8.88
C GLY A 88 10.25 8.04 9.97
N ASN A 89 9.55 9.12 9.62
CA ASN A 89 8.73 9.92 10.55
C ASN A 89 7.23 9.66 10.42
N VAL A 90 6.83 8.54 9.83
CA VAL A 90 5.42 8.16 9.61
C VAL A 90 5.14 6.88 10.39
N GLN A 91 4.21 6.97 11.35
CA GLN A 91 3.63 5.82 12.02
C GLN A 91 2.38 5.36 11.26
N PHE A 92 2.30 4.06 10.99
CA PHE A 92 1.12 3.44 10.39
C PHE A 92 0.13 2.96 11.47
N GLU A 93 -1.02 2.46 11.03
CA GLU A 93 -2.02 1.91 11.93
C GLU A 93 -1.55 0.62 12.62
N GLU A 94 -1.98 0.42 13.86
CA GLU A 94 -1.71 -0.81 14.59
C GLU A 94 -2.38 -2.01 13.91
N ALA A 95 -1.73 -3.18 13.94
CA ALA A 95 -2.14 -4.33 13.14
C ALA A 95 -3.63 -4.69 13.34
N GLN A 96 -4.13 -4.63 14.58
CA GLN A 96 -5.51 -4.97 14.93
C GLN A 96 -6.56 -4.02 14.31
N ARG A 97 -6.15 -2.82 13.91
CA ARG A 97 -7.02 -1.78 13.33
C ARG A 97 -6.78 -1.56 11.83
N ALA A 98 -5.75 -2.18 11.26
CA ALA A 98 -5.41 -2.07 9.84
C ALA A 98 -6.60 -2.43 8.92
N GLN A 99 -7.34 -3.51 9.26
CA GLN A 99 -8.56 -3.88 8.53
C GLN A 99 -9.60 -2.75 8.54
N GLN A 100 -9.89 -2.17 9.71
CA GLN A 100 -10.90 -1.10 9.84
C GLN A 100 -10.49 0.14 9.04
N ALA A 101 -9.20 0.48 9.02
CA ALA A 101 -8.68 1.56 8.20
C ALA A 101 -8.91 1.29 6.71
N VAL A 102 -8.56 0.10 6.21
CA VAL A 102 -8.77 -0.26 4.79
C VAL A 102 -10.27 -0.29 4.44
N GLU A 103 -11.12 -0.84 5.30
CA GLU A 103 -12.57 -0.85 5.12
C GLU A 103 -13.15 0.58 5.05
N TRP A 104 -12.62 1.51 5.85
CA TRP A 104 -13.00 2.91 5.76
C TRP A 104 -12.60 3.52 4.41
N GLY A 105 -11.38 3.27 3.93
CA GLY A 105 -10.95 3.72 2.59
C GLY A 105 -11.82 3.13 1.47
N LEU A 106 -12.15 1.83 1.57
CA LEU A 106 -13.06 1.15 0.64
C LEU A 106 -14.47 1.74 0.68
N SER A 107 -14.99 2.12 1.86
CA SER A 107 -16.32 2.73 1.97
C SER A 107 -16.44 4.06 1.22
N ILE A 108 -15.34 4.82 1.15
CA ILE A 108 -15.26 6.07 0.39
C ILE A 108 -15.04 5.75 -1.09
N GLY A 109 -14.08 4.89 -1.41
CA GLY A 109 -13.70 4.62 -2.79
C GLY A 109 -14.72 3.83 -3.61
N ASN A 110 -15.59 3.06 -2.96
CA ASN A 110 -16.70 2.37 -3.64
C ASN A 110 -17.84 3.30 -4.08
N ASP A 111 -17.91 4.52 -3.54
CA ASP A 111 -18.83 5.56 -3.97
C ASP A 111 -18.17 6.37 -5.10
N PRO A 112 -18.64 6.27 -6.35
CA PRO A 112 -18.01 6.94 -7.48
C PRO A 112 -17.87 8.45 -7.29
N THR A 113 -18.88 9.10 -6.70
CA THR A 113 -18.87 10.55 -6.47
C THR A 113 -17.79 10.94 -5.47
N LYS A 114 -17.66 10.18 -4.37
CA LYS A 114 -16.60 10.41 -3.38
C LYS A 114 -15.22 10.07 -3.92
N MET A 115 -15.09 8.97 -4.66
CA MET A 115 -13.82 8.53 -5.24
C MET A 115 -13.26 9.56 -6.22
N THR A 116 -14.10 10.14 -7.08
CA THR A 116 -13.70 11.25 -7.98
C THR A 116 -13.34 12.52 -7.19
N ALA A 117 -14.07 12.82 -6.11
CA ALA A 117 -13.84 14.03 -5.33
C ALA A 117 -12.56 13.97 -4.46
N LYS A 118 -12.25 12.78 -3.93
CA LYS A 118 -11.21 12.55 -2.91
C LYS A 118 -10.31 11.32 -3.20
N PRO A 119 -9.72 11.19 -4.41
CA PRO A 119 -8.89 10.03 -4.73
C PRO A 119 -7.63 9.92 -3.86
N GLY A 120 -7.05 11.05 -3.45
CA GLY A 120 -5.90 11.12 -2.56
C GLY A 120 -6.24 10.70 -1.14
N VAL A 121 -7.39 11.08 -0.61
CA VAL A 121 -7.83 10.65 0.73
C VAL A 121 -7.96 9.12 0.79
N VAL A 122 -8.57 8.51 -0.23
CA VAL A 122 -8.69 7.03 -0.31
C VAL A 122 -7.31 6.37 -0.31
N MET A 123 -6.39 6.88 -1.12
CA MET A 123 -5.00 6.38 -1.17
C MET A 123 -4.27 6.55 0.18
N GLY A 124 -4.43 7.71 0.82
CA GLY A 124 -3.84 8.01 2.12
C GLY A 124 -4.36 7.09 3.23
N ILE A 125 -5.66 6.76 3.23
CA ILE A 125 -6.24 5.81 4.19
C ILE A 125 -5.65 4.40 3.99
N PHE A 126 -5.51 3.93 2.74
CA PHE A 126 -4.87 2.63 2.48
C PHE A 126 -3.40 2.62 2.93
N ALA A 127 -2.65 3.68 2.61
CA ALA A 127 -1.26 3.80 3.02
C ALA A 127 -1.10 3.84 4.55
N TRP A 128 -2.04 4.48 5.25
CA TRP A 128 -2.07 4.52 6.71
C TRP A 128 -2.40 3.16 7.32
N GLY A 129 -3.38 2.45 6.76
CA GLY A 129 -3.78 1.11 7.23
C GLY A 129 -2.64 0.11 7.19
N HIS A 130 -1.80 0.15 6.15
CA HIS A 130 -0.54 -0.60 6.02
C HIS A 130 -0.62 -2.06 6.55
N PRO A 131 -1.57 -2.88 6.05
CA PRO A 131 -1.90 -4.16 6.68
C PRO A 131 -0.81 -5.23 6.53
N PHE A 132 0.04 -5.18 5.51
CA PHE A 132 1.00 -6.26 5.20
C PHE A 132 2.41 -5.97 5.71
N LEU A 133 3.27 -7.00 5.74
CA LEU A 133 4.70 -6.85 6.06
C LEU A 133 5.49 -6.18 4.93
N GLU A 134 5.12 -6.45 3.68
CA GLU A 134 5.68 -5.85 2.46
C GLU A 134 4.59 -5.90 1.38
N GLY A 135 4.72 -5.14 0.28
CA GLY A 135 3.76 -5.15 -0.82
C GLY A 135 2.58 -4.20 -0.66
N ASN A 136 2.53 -3.40 0.41
CA ASN A 136 1.45 -2.45 0.70
C ASN A 136 1.23 -1.45 -0.44
N GLY A 137 2.28 -0.78 -0.90
CA GLY A 137 2.20 0.25 -1.97
C GLY A 137 1.70 -0.32 -3.31
N ARG A 138 2.16 -1.52 -3.68
CA ARG A 138 1.75 -2.21 -4.91
C ARG A 138 0.30 -2.69 -4.84
N THR A 139 -0.10 -3.28 -3.72
CA THR A 139 -1.49 -3.72 -3.49
C THR A 139 -2.46 -2.55 -3.50
N MET A 140 -2.17 -1.49 -2.74
CA MET A 140 -3.05 -0.33 -2.66
C MET A 140 -3.19 0.39 -4.01
N LEU A 141 -2.11 0.46 -4.81
CA LEU A 141 -2.13 1.04 -6.15
C LEU A 141 -3.08 0.29 -7.09
N VAL A 142 -3.03 -1.05 -7.11
CA VAL A 142 -3.90 -1.88 -7.95
C VAL A 142 -5.36 -1.72 -7.55
N VAL A 143 -5.67 -1.81 -6.25
CA VAL A 143 -7.04 -1.63 -5.74
C VAL A 143 -7.55 -0.21 -6.02
N HIS A 144 -6.72 0.82 -5.77
CA HIS A 144 -7.07 2.21 -6.03
C HIS A 144 -7.33 2.48 -7.52
N THR A 145 -6.52 1.89 -8.41
CA THR A 145 -6.71 1.99 -9.87
C THR A 145 -8.05 1.40 -10.31
N GLU A 146 -8.44 0.25 -9.75
CA GLU A 146 -9.76 -0.34 -10.00
C GLU A 146 -10.90 0.56 -9.48
N LEU A 147 -10.76 1.17 -8.28
CA LEU A 147 -11.75 2.09 -7.74
C LEU A 147 -11.90 3.35 -8.61
N CYS A 148 -10.80 3.92 -9.10
CA CYS A 148 -10.82 5.02 -10.06
C CYS A 148 -11.60 4.62 -11.33
N ALA A 149 -11.32 3.43 -11.85
CA ALA A 149 -11.97 2.92 -13.05
C ALA A 149 -13.47 2.70 -12.87
N ARG A 150 -13.90 2.18 -11.71
CA ARG A 150 -15.32 2.07 -11.34
C ARG A 150 -16.00 3.44 -11.24
N ALA A 151 -15.23 4.48 -10.91
CA ALA A 151 -15.65 5.88 -10.95
C ALA A 151 -15.43 6.56 -12.31
N ASN A 152 -15.09 5.79 -13.36
CA ASN A 152 -14.94 6.22 -14.75
C ASN A 152 -13.80 7.23 -15.01
N PHE A 153 -12.70 7.14 -14.26
CA PHE A 153 -11.46 7.90 -14.51
C PHE A 153 -10.21 7.05 -14.22
N SER A 154 -9.04 7.55 -14.60
CA SER A 154 -7.77 6.99 -14.13
C SER A 154 -6.80 8.09 -13.71
N ILE A 155 -5.75 7.72 -12.99
CA ILE A 155 -4.61 8.59 -12.69
C ILE A 155 -3.52 8.34 -13.72
N ASP A 156 -2.93 9.41 -14.24
CA ASP A 156 -1.80 9.37 -15.15
C ASP A 156 -0.48 9.17 -14.40
N TRP A 157 -0.32 7.98 -13.82
CA TRP A 157 0.86 7.61 -13.05
C TRP A 157 2.20 7.76 -13.79
N PRO A 158 2.31 7.54 -15.11
CA PRO A 158 3.56 7.79 -15.85
C PRO A 158 4.03 9.25 -15.77
N ASN A 159 3.11 10.20 -15.59
CA ASN A 159 3.41 11.63 -15.39
C ASN A 159 3.52 12.02 -13.90
N SER A 160 3.39 11.06 -12.98
CA SER A 160 3.68 11.23 -11.56
C SER A 160 5.18 11.02 -11.31
N THR A 161 5.78 11.84 -10.45
CA THR A 161 7.15 11.59 -9.97
C THR A 161 7.11 10.86 -8.63
N LYS A 162 8.03 9.91 -8.41
CA LYS A 162 8.11 9.15 -7.15
C LYS A 162 8.23 10.08 -5.94
N ASN A 163 9.13 11.06 -6.00
CA ASN A 163 9.42 11.93 -4.86
C ASN A 163 8.26 12.86 -4.51
N ASP A 164 7.62 13.49 -5.50
CA ASP A 164 6.48 14.38 -5.23
C ASP A 164 5.28 13.58 -4.71
N TYR A 165 5.02 12.40 -5.28
CA TYR A 165 3.97 11.51 -4.79
C TYR A 165 4.21 11.08 -3.34
N LEU A 166 5.42 10.60 -3.00
CA LEU A 166 5.75 10.17 -1.64
C LEU A 166 5.71 11.33 -0.64
N GLN A 167 6.14 12.54 -1.04
CA GLN A 167 6.02 13.72 -0.21
C GLN A 167 4.55 14.06 0.06
N LYS A 168 3.71 14.08 -0.98
CA LYS A 168 2.28 14.39 -0.84
C LYS A 168 1.50 13.32 -0.09
N LEU A 169 1.87 12.05 -0.26
CA LEU A 169 1.34 10.96 0.56
C LEU A 169 1.74 11.13 2.03
N THR A 170 2.99 11.51 2.31
CA THR A 170 3.45 11.80 3.67
C THR A 170 2.67 12.96 4.30
N ASP A 171 2.42 14.03 3.55
CA ASP A 171 1.60 15.16 3.99
C ASP A 171 0.16 14.70 4.30
N GLU A 172 -0.44 13.88 3.44
CA GLU A 172 -1.79 13.30 3.65
C GLU A 172 -1.85 12.40 4.89
N LEU A 173 -0.80 11.63 5.18
CA LEU A 173 -0.74 10.79 6.39
C LEU A 173 -0.65 11.62 7.67
N ARG A 174 0.03 12.77 7.62
CA ARG A 174 0.17 13.70 8.77
C ARG A 174 -1.07 14.55 8.99
N THR A 175 -1.68 15.03 7.92
CA THR A 175 -2.87 15.88 7.93
C THR A 175 -3.95 15.29 7.03
N PRO A 176 -4.57 14.16 7.43
CA PRO A 176 -5.59 13.48 6.64
C PRO A 176 -6.76 14.39 6.28
N ASP A 177 -7.28 14.21 5.07
CA ASP A 177 -8.46 14.90 4.53
C ASP A 177 -8.32 16.43 4.50
N LYS A 178 -7.08 16.94 4.40
CA LYS A 178 -6.80 18.37 4.09
C LYS A 178 -6.50 18.61 2.61
N GLY A 179 -6.67 17.58 1.78
CA GLY A 179 -6.54 17.66 0.33
C GLY A 179 -5.09 17.72 -0.16
N ALA A 180 -4.11 17.32 0.66
CA ALA A 180 -2.70 17.35 0.29
C ALA A 180 -2.42 16.44 -0.91
N LEU A 181 -2.87 15.18 -0.84
CA LEU A 181 -2.70 14.24 -1.94
C LEU A 181 -3.76 14.44 -3.04
N ASP A 182 -4.98 14.88 -2.70
CA ASP A 182 -5.99 15.22 -3.71
C ASP A 182 -5.53 16.32 -4.67
N SER A 183 -4.90 17.38 -4.14
CA SER A 183 -4.39 18.49 -4.95
C SER A 183 -3.27 18.05 -5.89
N TYR A 184 -2.55 16.97 -5.54
CA TYR A 184 -1.52 16.38 -6.39
C TYR A 184 -2.11 15.45 -7.46
N LEU A 185 -3.08 14.61 -7.10
CA LEU A 185 -3.65 13.62 -8.02
C LEU A 185 -4.67 14.21 -9.00
N LYS A 186 -5.41 15.26 -8.62
CA LYS A 186 -6.45 15.86 -9.48
C LYS A 186 -5.93 16.34 -10.83
N PRO A 187 -4.77 17.04 -10.92
CA PRO A 187 -4.16 17.40 -12.21
C PRO A 187 -3.77 16.21 -13.08
N LEU A 188 -3.55 15.04 -12.48
CA LEU A 188 -3.18 13.79 -13.18
C LEU A 188 -4.41 12.94 -13.54
N MET A 189 -5.63 13.37 -13.18
CA MET A 189 -6.84 12.64 -13.56
C MET A 189 -7.06 12.74 -15.06
N GLN A 190 -7.28 11.59 -15.70
CA GLN A 190 -7.55 11.49 -17.13
C GLN A 190 -8.76 10.61 -17.40
N LYS A 191 -9.24 10.66 -18.66
CA LYS A 191 -10.29 9.76 -19.13
C LYS A 191 -9.82 8.32 -19.00
N LEU A 192 -10.69 7.46 -18.48
CA LEU A 192 -10.40 6.04 -18.32
C LEU A 192 -9.92 5.41 -19.65
N PRO A 193 -8.66 4.94 -19.74
CA PRO A 193 -8.18 4.23 -20.91
C PRO A 193 -8.79 2.83 -20.99
N ALA A 194 -8.72 2.21 -22.16
CA ALA A 194 -9.11 0.82 -22.31
C ALA A 194 -8.29 -0.07 -21.36
N ARG A 195 -8.95 -1.05 -20.75
CA ARG A 195 -8.40 -1.93 -19.71
C ARG A 195 -7.04 -2.57 -20.07
N LYS A 196 -6.86 -2.94 -21.35
CA LYS A 196 -5.60 -3.52 -21.87
C LYS A 196 -4.36 -2.64 -21.68
N TYR A 197 -4.51 -1.35 -21.38
CA TYR A 197 -3.40 -0.43 -21.15
C TYR A 197 -3.03 -0.26 -19.68
N TRP A 198 -3.83 -0.76 -18.74
CA TRP A 198 -3.63 -0.48 -17.31
C TRP A 198 -2.36 -1.15 -16.77
N VAL A 199 -2.09 -2.38 -17.19
CA VAL A 199 -0.88 -3.12 -16.79
C VAL A 199 0.37 -2.36 -17.22
N GLU A 200 0.45 -1.96 -18.49
CA GLU A 200 1.60 -1.19 -19.02
C GLU A 200 1.76 0.17 -18.32
N GLN A 201 0.65 0.86 -18.03
CA GLN A 201 0.71 2.12 -17.27
C GLN A 201 1.33 1.92 -15.88
N ILE A 202 0.94 0.87 -15.15
CA ILE A 202 1.52 0.59 -13.83
C ILE A 202 2.98 0.16 -13.93
N LYS A 203 3.35 -0.69 -14.90
CA LYS A 203 4.75 -1.11 -15.10
C LYS A 203 5.66 0.06 -15.44
N SER A 204 5.13 1.07 -16.13
CA SER A 204 5.90 2.27 -16.48
C SER A 204 6.11 3.27 -15.33
N ILE A 205 5.53 3.02 -14.14
CA ILE A 205 5.65 3.94 -13.00
C ILE A 205 7.09 3.93 -12.49
N PRO A 206 7.78 5.09 -12.47
CA PRO A 206 9.13 5.16 -11.96
C PRO A 206 9.22 4.72 -10.48
N GLY A 207 10.01 3.68 -10.20
CA GLY A 207 10.26 3.17 -8.86
C GLY A 207 9.21 2.20 -8.31
N ILE A 208 8.28 1.74 -9.15
CA ILE A 208 7.38 0.60 -8.81
C ILE A 208 8.15 -0.73 -8.70
N ASP A 209 9.33 -0.77 -9.32
CA ASP A 209 10.31 -1.85 -9.26
C ASP A 209 10.97 -2.04 -7.89
N GLY A 210 10.84 -1.06 -7.00
CA GLY A 210 11.53 -1.06 -5.72
C GLY A 210 13.06 -1.01 -5.85
N ALA A 211 13.63 -0.76 -7.04
CA ALA A 211 15.07 -0.79 -7.29
C ALA A 211 15.79 0.47 -6.81
N ASN A 212 15.09 1.61 -6.76
CA ASN A 212 15.61 2.90 -6.28
C ASN A 212 15.26 3.18 -4.81
N THR A 213 15.52 2.21 -3.93
CA THR A 213 15.40 2.43 -2.49
C THR A 213 16.73 2.20 -1.79
N GLU A 214 17.52 3.27 -1.67
CA GLU A 214 18.33 3.48 -0.45
C GLU A 214 17.39 3.84 0.73
N ASP A 215 16.25 3.15 0.90
CA ASP A 215 15.37 3.36 2.06
C ASP A 215 15.91 2.54 3.25
N ASP A 216 16.99 3.04 3.85
CA ASP A 216 17.60 2.50 5.09
C ASP A 216 16.77 2.78 6.36
N ASN A 217 15.50 3.21 6.26
CA ASN A 217 14.74 3.75 7.41
C ASN A 217 13.38 3.09 7.68
N MET A 218 13.24 1.79 7.42
CA MET A 218 12.21 0.99 8.08
C MET A 218 12.72 0.59 9.47
N SER A 219 12.34 1.37 10.49
CA SER A 219 12.62 1.02 11.89
C SER A 219 11.48 0.15 12.41
N TYR A 220 11.72 -1.15 12.42
CA TYR A 220 10.77 -2.12 12.95
C TYR A 220 11.45 -2.97 14.01
N ALA A 221 11.85 -2.34 15.11
CA ALA A 221 12.31 -3.11 16.25
C ALA A 221 11.09 -3.80 16.88
N SER A 222 11.04 -5.14 16.75
CA SER A 222 10.01 -6.02 17.31
C SER A 222 9.77 -5.80 18.81
N ASP A 223 10.77 -5.28 19.50
CA ASP A 223 10.80 -5.03 20.94
C ASP A 223 11.11 -3.56 21.27
N ASP A 224 10.70 -2.61 20.42
CA ASP A 224 10.88 -1.19 20.70
C ASP A 224 9.96 -0.74 21.85
N PRO A 225 10.47 -0.47 23.07
CA PRO A 225 9.64 -0.06 24.20
C PRO A 225 9.01 1.33 23.96
N LEU A 226 9.52 2.11 23.00
CA LEU A 226 9.01 3.42 22.64
C LEU A 226 8.04 3.37 21.46
N ALA A 227 7.91 2.26 20.73
CA ALA A 227 7.02 2.17 19.58
C ALA A 227 5.57 2.52 19.95
N ARG A 228 5.08 2.02 21.08
CA ARG A 228 3.72 2.35 21.56
C ARG A 228 3.55 3.84 21.81
N LYS A 229 4.53 4.47 22.47
CA LYS A 229 4.51 5.92 22.74
C LYS A 229 4.54 6.74 21.45
N ARG A 230 5.42 6.40 20.50
CA ARG A 230 5.49 7.08 19.19
C ARG A 230 4.18 6.93 18.41
N TYR A 231 3.59 5.74 18.43
CA TYR A 231 2.28 5.49 17.82
C TYR A 231 1.17 6.32 18.48
N GLU A 232 1.11 6.38 19.81
CA GLU A 232 0.12 7.20 20.53
C GLU A 232 0.27 8.69 20.21
N GLU A 233 1.50 9.22 20.23
CA GLU A 233 1.80 10.60 19.86
C GLU A 233 1.38 10.91 18.41
N ALA A 234 1.71 10.03 17.46
CA ALA A 234 1.33 10.18 16.06
C ALA A 234 -0.19 10.08 15.86
N SER A 235 -0.86 9.15 16.55
CA SER A 235 -2.31 8.97 16.50
C SER A 235 -3.05 10.21 17.01
N GLU A 236 -2.59 10.80 18.12
CA GLU A 236 -3.16 12.03 18.66
C GLU A 236 -2.93 13.24 17.74
N LEU A 237 -1.75 13.39 17.15
CA LEU A 237 -1.49 14.44 16.16
C LEU A 237 -2.39 14.29 14.94
N ARG A 238 -2.53 13.07 14.43
CA ARG A 238 -3.41 12.75 13.30
C ARG A 238 -4.87 13.07 13.61
N LYS A 239 -5.38 12.70 14.80
CA LYS A 239 -6.75 13.02 15.23
C LYS A 239 -6.97 14.54 15.33
N ARG A 240 -6.08 15.26 15.99
CA ARG A 240 -6.18 16.74 16.13
C ARG A 240 -6.25 17.44 14.79
N SER A 241 -5.56 16.92 13.76
CA SER A 241 -5.63 17.51 12.42
C SER A 241 -7.01 17.39 11.78
N LEU A 242 -7.82 16.40 12.16
CA LEU A 242 -9.19 16.21 11.64
C LEU A 242 -10.20 17.17 12.29
N ASP A 243 -9.93 17.63 13.52
CA ASP A 243 -10.82 18.50 14.30
C ASP A 243 -10.69 20.00 13.97
N ILE A 244 -9.72 20.39 13.13
CA ILE A 244 -9.43 21.78 12.71
C ILE A 244 -10.06 22.08 11.36
#